data_AF-A0A1F5C9F0-F1
#
_entry.id   AF-A0A1F5C9F0-F1
#
_cell.length_a   1.000
_cell.length_b   1.000
_cell.length_c   1.000
_cell.angle_alpha   90.00
_cell.angle_beta   90.00
_cell.angle_gamma   90.00
#
_symmetry.space_group_name_H-M   'P 1'
#
loop_
_entity.id
_entity.type
_entity.pdbx_description
1 polymer ?
#
loop_
_entity_poly.entity_id
_entity_poly.type
_entity_poly.pdbx_seq_one_letter_code
_entity_poly.pdbx_strand_id
1 'polypeptide(L)'
;MVKKPKKSVKKAAKKTVKKLPLVTAEDQRRFWVCDDQILSNLKDLAGALGRMSDETYRYHANPEKNDFAKWVDEVLQDKILSAYLLKAESRQEAEKTVQDRLKVYA
;
A
#
# COMPACT_ATOMS: atom_id res chain seq x y z
N MET A 1 -25.61 10.68 32.80
CA MET A 1 -25.87 10.15 31.45
C MET A 1 -25.28 11.11 30.41
N VAL A 2 -23.98 10.99 30.12
CA VAL A 2 -23.27 11.96 29.25
C VAL A 2 -23.41 11.51 27.79
N LYS A 3 -24.21 12.27 27.02
CA LYS A 3 -24.30 12.14 25.55
C LYS A 3 -23.01 12.67 24.92
N LYS A 4 -22.21 11.80 24.29
CA LYS A 4 -21.04 12.21 23.50
C LYS A 4 -21.48 12.65 22.08
N PRO A 5 -20.98 13.78 21.55
CA PRO A 5 -21.41 14.31 20.25
C PRO A 5 -20.75 13.59 19.06
N LYS A 6 -21.54 13.38 18.00
CA LYS A 6 -21.14 12.80 16.70
C LYS A 6 -20.31 13.83 15.91
N LYS A 7 -19.06 13.50 15.55
CA LYS A 7 -18.23 14.31 14.64
C LYS A 7 -18.60 14.00 13.18
N SER A 8 -19.16 14.99 12.51
CA SER A 8 -19.43 15.01 11.07
C SER A 8 -18.13 15.11 10.27
N VAL A 9 -17.84 14.13 9.43
CA VAL A 9 -16.69 14.19 8.50
C VAL A 9 -17.11 14.97 7.25
N LYS A 10 -16.45 16.11 7.03
CA LYS A 10 -16.63 16.98 5.86
C LYS A 10 -16.07 16.28 4.60
N LYS A 11 -16.89 16.15 3.54
CA LYS A 11 -16.46 15.66 2.22
C LYS A 11 -15.49 16.67 1.59
N ALA A 12 -14.25 16.25 1.32
CA ALA A 12 -13.27 17.04 0.59
C ALA A 12 -13.51 16.96 -0.93
N ALA A 13 -13.36 18.10 -1.62
CA ALA A 13 -13.59 18.29 -3.04
C ALA A 13 -12.66 17.43 -3.93
N LYS A 14 -13.23 16.79 -4.97
CA LYS A 14 -12.48 16.01 -5.96
C LYS A 14 -11.68 16.95 -6.88
N LYS A 15 -10.37 17.08 -6.64
CA LYS A 15 -9.43 17.62 -7.64
C LYS A 15 -9.18 16.55 -8.69
N THR A 16 -9.30 16.89 -9.97
CA THR A 16 -8.90 16.05 -11.11
C THR A 16 -7.39 15.88 -11.07
N VAL A 17 -6.93 14.79 -10.45
CA VAL A 17 -5.50 14.46 -10.39
C VAL A 17 -5.08 13.94 -11.76
N LYS A 18 -4.11 14.60 -12.42
CA LYS A 18 -3.41 14.04 -13.58
C LYS A 18 -2.90 12.67 -13.17
N LYS A 19 -3.37 11.63 -13.86
CA LYS A 19 -3.05 10.26 -13.50
C LYS A 19 -1.57 9.95 -13.80
N LEU A 20 -0.85 9.39 -12.83
CA LEU A 20 0.57 9.03 -12.96
C LEU A 20 0.72 7.73 -13.78
N PRO A 21 1.78 7.56 -14.58
CA PRO A 21 2.05 6.27 -15.22
C PRO A 21 2.42 5.21 -14.17
N LEU A 22 1.90 4.00 -14.33
CA LEU A 22 2.24 2.89 -13.44
C LEU A 22 3.69 2.46 -13.66
N VAL A 23 4.50 2.50 -12.60
CA VAL A 23 5.89 2.03 -12.63
C VAL A 23 5.90 0.51 -12.55
N THR A 24 6.74 -0.13 -13.37
CA THR A 24 7.00 -1.58 -13.34
C THR A 24 8.48 -1.80 -13.05
N ALA A 25 8.76 -2.63 -12.06
CA ALA A 25 10.10 -3.05 -11.68
C ALA A 25 10.71 -3.97 -12.74
N GLU A 26 11.96 -3.71 -13.09
CA GLU A 26 12.81 -4.64 -13.86
C GLU A 26 13.03 -5.93 -13.06
N ASP A 27 13.35 -7.03 -13.76
CA ASP A 27 13.40 -8.38 -13.20
C ASP A 27 14.17 -8.48 -11.86
N GLN A 28 15.33 -7.82 -11.76
CA GLN A 28 16.20 -7.85 -10.57
C GLN A 28 15.68 -7.02 -9.39
N ARG A 29 14.73 -6.12 -9.63
CA ARG A 29 14.15 -5.22 -8.62
C ARG A 29 12.72 -5.63 -8.24
N ARG A 30 12.24 -6.78 -8.73
CA ARG A 30 10.95 -7.33 -8.32
C ARG A 30 10.97 -7.73 -6.84
N PHE A 31 9.81 -7.66 -6.22
CA PHE A 31 9.65 -8.08 -4.83
C PHE A 31 9.33 -9.57 -4.77
N TRP A 32 10.08 -10.31 -3.97
CA TRP A 32 9.88 -11.75 -3.75
C TRP A 32 9.17 -11.95 -2.42
N VAL A 33 7.94 -12.43 -2.47
CA VAL A 33 7.16 -12.80 -1.29
C VAL A 33 7.51 -14.23 -0.90
N CYS A 34 7.41 -14.55 0.38
CA CYS A 34 7.75 -15.89 0.90
C CYS A 34 6.78 -17.00 0.48
N ASP A 35 5.68 -16.66 -0.19
CA ASP A 35 4.67 -17.57 -0.70
C ASP A 35 4.78 -17.76 -2.23
N ASP A 36 6.01 -17.66 -2.76
CA ASP A 36 6.36 -17.78 -4.19
C ASP A 36 5.73 -16.71 -5.11
N GLN A 37 5.10 -15.67 -4.55
CA GLN A 37 4.61 -14.55 -5.36
C GLN A 37 5.76 -13.58 -5.70
N ILE A 38 5.79 -13.14 -6.97
CA ILE A 38 6.71 -12.12 -7.44
C ILE A 38 5.90 -10.87 -7.84
N LEU A 39 6.22 -9.74 -7.24
CA LEU A 39 5.53 -8.47 -7.47
C LEU A 39 6.39 -7.57 -8.35
N SER A 40 5.83 -7.10 -9.46
CA SER A 40 6.52 -6.22 -10.40
C SER A 40 6.03 -4.79 -10.32
N ASN A 41 4.80 -4.56 -9.87
CA ASN A 41 4.21 -3.23 -9.82
C ASN A 41 3.19 -3.11 -8.70
N LEU A 42 2.56 -1.94 -8.60
CA LEU A 42 1.62 -1.65 -7.54
C LEU A 42 0.30 -2.43 -7.63
N LYS A 43 -0.13 -2.86 -8.83
CA LYS A 43 -1.31 -3.73 -9.00
C LYS A 43 -1.03 -5.12 -8.44
N ASP A 44 0.16 -5.65 -8.68
CA ASP A 44 0.58 -6.94 -8.13
C ASP A 44 0.60 -6.89 -6.60
N LEU A 45 1.15 -5.82 -6.03
CA LEU A 45 1.16 -5.62 -4.58
C LEU A 45 -0.26 -5.59 -3.99
N ALA A 46 -1.19 -4.85 -4.62
CA ALA A 46 -2.59 -4.82 -4.17
C ALA A 46 -3.22 -6.22 -4.20
N GLY A 47 -3.04 -6.97 -5.29
CA GLY A 47 -3.56 -8.32 -5.42
C GLY A 47 -2.90 -9.33 -4.47
N ALA A 48 -1.62 -9.18 -4.18
CA ALA A 48 -0.91 -10.00 -3.22
C ALA A 48 -1.40 -9.71 -1.80
N LEU A 49 -1.52 -8.44 -1.40
CA LEU A 49 -2.00 -8.06 -0.07
C LEU A 49 -3.42 -8.57 0.19
N GLY A 50 -4.30 -8.60 -0.82
CA GLY A 50 -5.65 -9.13 -0.68
C GLY A 50 -5.73 -10.66 -0.53
N ARG A 51 -4.71 -11.39 -0.99
CA ARG A 51 -4.70 -12.88 -1.02
C ARG A 51 -3.76 -13.52 0.00
N MET A 52 -2.67 -12.85 0.37
CA MET A 52 -1.68 -13.38 1.29
C MET A 52 -2.25 -13.52 2.71
N SER A 53 -1.68 -14.43 3.48
CA SER A 53 -2.04 -14.59 4.89
C SER A 53 -1.50 -13.42 5.74
N ASP A 54 -2.13 -13.19 6.90
CA ASP A 54 -1.63 -12.21 7.86
C ASP A 54 -0.24 -12.61 8.42
N GLU A 55 0.08 -13.91 8.43
CA GLU A 55 1.38 -14.44 8.85
C GLU A 55 2.48 -14.10 7.83
N THR A 56 2.20 -14.32 6.54
CA THR A 56 3.06 -13.91 5.42
C THR A 56 3.29 -12.40 5.45
N TYR A 57 2.23 -11.62 5.67
CA TYR A 57 2.35 -10.17 5.79
C TYR A 57 3.27 -9.76 6.94
N ARG A 58 3.10 -10.33 8.13
CA ARG A 58 3.92 -10.00 9.32
C ARG A 58 5.40 -10.33 9.15
N TYR A 59 5.73 -11.29 8.30
CA TYR A 59 7.12 -11.59 7.98
C TYR A 59 7.83 -10.42 7.26
N HIS A 60 7.10 -9.70 6.41
CA HIS A 60 7.60 -8.57 5.62
C HIS A 60 7.34 -7.21 6.26
N ALA A 61 6.24 -7.08 7.01
CA ALA A 61 5.80 -5.84 7.63
C ALA A 61 5.41 -6.05 9.10
N ASN A 62 6.23 -5.52 9.99
CA ASN A 62 6.10 -5.61 11.44
C ASN A 62 6.59 -4.30 12.10
N PRO A 63 6.58 -4.17 13.44
CA PRO A 63 7.01 -2.94 14.10
C PRO A 63 8.46 -2.52 13.85
N GLU A 64 9.34 -3.45 13.45
CA GLU A 64 10.77 -3.18 13.23
C GLU A 64 11.08 -2.85 11.77
N LYS A 65 10.35 -3.45 10.82
CA LYS A 65 10.59 -3.29 9.38
C LYS A 65 9.31 -3.31 8.56
N ASN A 66 9.37 -2.70 7.38
CA ASN A 66 8.34 -2.82 6.37
C ASN A 66 8.97 -2.91 4.98
N ASP A 67 9.18 -4.14 4.53
CA ASP A 67 9.86 -4.45 3.28
C ASP A 67 9.05 -3.96 2.07
N PHE A 68 7.71 -3.99 2.16
CA PHE A 68 6.83 -3.42 1.13
C PHE A 68 7.02 -1.91 1.00
N ALA A 69 7.05 -1.18 2.13
CA ALA A 69 7.24 0.26 2.12
C ALA A 69 8.60 0.64 1.53
N LYS A 70 9.66 -0.10 1.88
CA LYS A 70 11.00 0.11 1.33
C LYS A 70 11.04 -0.15 -0.18
N TRP A 71 10.47 -1.26 -0.63
CA TRP A 71 10.41 -1.60 -2.05
C TRP A 71 9.62 -0.55 -2.87
N VAL A 72 8.48 -0.09 -2.36
CA VAL A 72 7.68 0.95 -3.01
C VAL A 72 8.44 2.28 -3.11
N ASP A 73 9.22 2.64 -2.09
CA ASP A 73 10.05 3.85 -2.13
C ASP A 73 11.21 3.71 -3.11
N GLU A 74 12.02 2.65 -2.98
CA GLU A 74 13.27 2.51 -3.72
C GLU A 74 13.06 2.08 -5.17
N VAL A 75 12.07 1.22 -5.44
CA VAL A 75 11.87 0.65 -6.78
C VAL A 75 10.76 1.37 -7.54
N LEU A 76 9.61 1.59 -6.91
CA LEU A 76 8.48 2.27 -7.56
C LEU A 76 8.55 3.80 -7.43
N GLN A 77 9.49 4.32 -6.64
CA GLN A 77 9.71 5.76 -6.44
C GLN A 77 8.46 6.49 -5.90
N ASP A 78 7.57 5.79 -5.18
CA ASP A 78 6.36 6.35 -4.59
C ASP A 78 6.51 6.56 -3.06
N LYS A 79 7.24 7.62 -2.70
CA LYS A 79 7.47 8.05 -1.32
C LYS A 79 6.19 8.26 -0.52
N ILE A 80 5.12 8.75 -1.17
CA ILE A 80 3.85 9.02 -0.50
C ILE A 80 3.23 7.71 -0.04
N LEU A 81 3.21 6.71 -0.93
CA LEU A 81 2.67 5.41 -0.59
C LEU A 81 3.53 4.67 0.43
N SER A 82 4.86 4.74 0.29
CA SER A 82 5.78 4.18 1.28
C SER A 82 5.47 4.71 2.69
N ALA A 83 5.33 6.02 2.83
CA ALA A 83 4.99 6.66 4.10
C ALA A 83 3.60 6.25 4.65
N TYR A 84 2.64 5.90 3.79
CA TYR A 84 1.36 5.36 4.23
C TYR A 84 1.45 3.88 4.62
N LEU A 85 2.22 3.08 3.90
CA LEU A 85 2.46 1.67 4.24
C LEU A 85 3.16 1.53 5.59
N LEU A 86 4.09 2.43 5.94
CA LEU A 86 4.72 2.48 7.26
C LEU A 86 3.74 2.74 8.42
N LYS A 87 2.57 3.32 8.13
CA LYS A 87 1.54 3.63 9.13
C LYS A 87 0.45 2.57 9.21
N ALA A 88 0.40 1.64 8.24
CA ALA A 88 -0.60 0.60 8.23
C ALA A 88 -0.32 -0.42 9.34
N GLU A 89 -1.30 -0.68 10.19
CA GLU A 89 -1.17 -1.61 11.33
C GLU A 89 -1.56 -3.04 10.95
N SER A 90 -2.13 -3.23 9.76
CA SER A 90 -2.64 -4.51 9.30
C SER A 90 -2.48 -4.67 7.78
N ARG A 91 -2.49 -5.94 7.33
CA ARG A 91 -2.50 -6.31 5.91
C ARG A 91 -3.65 -5.65 5.17
N GLN A 92 -4.84 -5.65 5.75
CA GLN A 92 -6.07 -5.10 5.16
C GLN A 92 -5.98 -3.57 5.03
N GLU A 93 -5.37 -2.89 6.00
CA GLU A 93 -5.12 -1.45 5.92
C GLU A 93 -4.06 -1.12 4.86
N ALA A 94 -3.00 -1.92 4.77
CA ALA A 94 -1.99 -1.79 3.73
C ALA A 94 -2.61 -2.01 2.33
N GLU A 95 -3.43 -3.05 2.15
CA GLU A 95 -4.16 -3.33 0.92
C GLU A 95 -5.01 -2.12 0.51
N LYS A 96 -5.83 -1.61 1.43
CA LYS A 96 -6.70 -0.46 1.17
C LYS A 96 -5.90 0.79 0.79
N THR A 97 -4.82 1.05 1.51
CA THR A 97 -3.89 2.14 1.23
C THR A 97 -3.32 2.07 -0.19
N VAL A 98 -2.91 0.87 -0.61
CA VAL A 98 -2.40 0.63 -1.97
C VAL A 98 -3.50 0.79 -3.02
N GLN A 99 -4.69 0.26 -2.78
CA GLN A 99 -5.85 0.40 -3.67
C GLN A 99 -6.28 1.86 -3.84
N ASP A 100 -6.29 2.64 -2.76
CA ASP A 100 -6.60 4.07 -2.80
C ASP A 100 -5.54 4.83 -3.58
N ARG A 101 -4.26 4.47 -3.41
CA ARG A 101 -3.16 5.06 -4.16
C ARG A 101 -3.22 4.72 -5.65
N LEU A 102 -3.60 3.49 -6.02
CA LEU A 102 -3.78 3.05 -7.41
C LEU A 102 -4.75 3.92 -8.21
N LYS A 103 -5.75 4.55 -7.55
CA LYS A 103 -6.70 5.47 -8.21
C LYS A 103 -6.02 6.73 -8.78
N VAL A 104 -4.82 7.06 -8.30
CA VAL A 104 -4.00 8.17 -8.79
C VAL A 104 -3.21 7.78 -10.05
N TYR A 105 -3.10 6.49 -10.36
CA TYR A 105 -2.40 6.00 -11.55
C TYR A 105 -3.35 5.80 -12.74
N ALA A 106 -2.82 5.92 -13.96
CA ALA A 106 -3.51 5.77 -15.25
C ALA A 106 -3.50 4.33 -15.75
#